data_AF-A0A7W0LV08-F1
#
_entry.id   AF-A0A7W0LV08-F1
#
_cell.length_a   1.000
_cell.length_b   1.000
_cell.length_c   1.000
_cell.angle_alpha   90.00
_cell.angle_beta   90.00
_cell.angle_gamma   90.00
#
_symmetry.space_group_name_H-M   'P 1'
#
loop_
_entity.id
_entity.type
_entity.pdbx_description
1 polymer ?
#
loop_
_entity_poly.entity_id
_entity_poly.type
_entity_poly.pdbx_seq_one_letter_code
_entity_poly.pdbx_strand_id
1 'polypeptide(L)'
;MRVRFLAISALALLFGFALAAPVLAKPNNGEGLVGETDDKIITFFSLGVVVFFFLVVCLGSFIQSQLEKRKQRRKAAELLQRTGW
;
A
#
# COMPACT_ATOMS: atom_id res chain seq x y z
N MET A 1 2.60 44.78 7.09
CA MET A 1 2.18 43.36 7.04
C MET A 1 1.78 42.88 5.65
N ARG A 2 0.95 43.63 4.91
CA ARG A 2 0.45 43.28 3.56
C ARG A 2 1.54 42.91 2.53
N VAL A 3 2.64 43.65 2.49
CA VAL A 3 3.75 43.42 1.54
C VAL A 3 4.49 42.10 1.83
N ARG A 4 4.61 41.72 3.11
CA ARG A 4 5.22 40.43 3.50
C ARG A 4 4.33 39.26 3.11
N PHE A 5 3.01 39.39 3.30
CA PHE A 5 2.04 38.39 2.83
C PHE A 5 2.05 38.25 1.30
N LEU A 6 2.10 39.36 0.56
CA LEU A 6 2.20 39.35 -0.91
C LEU A 6 3.50 38.72 -1.41
N ALA A 7 4.64 39.01 -0.74
CA ALA A 7 5.92 38.41 -1.07
C ALA A 7 5.93 36.90 -0.81
N ILE A 8 5.34 36.44 0.29
CA ILE A 8 5.24 35.02 0.63
C ILE A 8 4.31 34.30 -0.36
N SER A 9 3.18 34.89 -0.74
CA SER A 9 2.29 34.30 -1.75
C SER A 9 2.93 34.24 -3.13
N ALA A 10 3.68 35.28 -3.52
CA ALA A 10 4.41 35.28 -4.79
C ALA A 10 5.52 34.23 -4.81
N LEU A 11 6.25 34.08 -3.71
CA LEU A 11 7.29 33.06 -3.57
C LEU A 11 6.69 31.64 -3.58
N ALA A 12 5.54 31.43 -2.92
CA ALA A 12 4.84 30.16 -2.92
C ALA A 12 4.32 29.79 -4.32
N LEU A 13 3.80 30.77 -5.07
CA LEU A 13 3.39 30.58 -6.46
C LEU A 13 4.59 30.24 -7.36
N LEU A 14 5.69 30.97 -7.24
CA LEU A 14 6.92 30.70 -8.00
C LEU A 14 7.48 29.32 -7.69
N PHE A 15 7.47 28.91 -6.41
CA PHE A 15 7.91 27.59 -6.00
C PHE A 15 6.99 26.49 -6.55
N GLY A 16 5.67 26.70 -6.51
CA GLY A 16 4.69 25.79 -7.11
C GLY A 16 4.87 25.65 -8.63
N PHE A 17 5.12 26.76 -9.33
CA PHE A 17 5.42 26.75 -10.77
C PHE A 17 6.75 26.08 -11.08
N ALA A 18 7.79 26.28 -10.26
CA ALA A 18 9.09 25.63 -10.45
C ALA A 18 9.01 24.10 -10.29
N LEU A 19 8.17 23.61 -9.37
CA LEU A 19 7.91 22.18 -9.19
C LEU A 19 7.04 21.59 -10.31
N ALA A 20 6.16 22.38 -10.92
CA ALA A 20 5.31 21.97 -12.04
C ALA A 20 6.03 22.03 -13.41
N ALA A 21 7.07 22.87 -13.54
CA ALA A 21 7.85 23.03 -14.77
C ALA A 21 8.39 21.71 -15.38
N PRO A 22 8.98 20.76 -14.63
CA PRO A 22 9.46 19.50 -15.21
C PRO A 22 8.34 18.59 -15.73
N VAL A 23 7.11 18.71 -15.21
CA VAL A 23 5.93 17.96 -15.69
C VAL A 23 5.44 18.51 -17.02
N LEU A 24 5.53 19.83 -17.23
CA LEU A 24 5.06 20.50 -18.45
C LEU A 24 6.10 20.56 -19.57
N ALA A 25 7.40 20.53 -19.25
CA ALA A 25 8.49 20.69 -20.21
C ALA A 25 8.83 19.41 -21.00
N LYS A 26 8.34 18.26 -20.55
CA LYS A 26 8.54 16.98 -21.23
C LYS A 26 7.30 16.71 -22.11
N PRO A 27 7.44 16.41 -23.41
CA PRO A 27 6.33 15.98 -24.26
C PRO A 27 5.96 14.55 -23.87
N ASN A 28 5.52 14.37 -22.64
CA ASN A 28 4.97 13.13 -22.14
C ASN A 28 3.51 13.18 -22.57
N ASN A 29 3.08 12.25 -23.43
CA ASN A 29 1.72 12.17 -23.97
C ASN A 29 0.66 11.81 -22.89
N GLY A 30 0.71 12.45 -21.72
CA GLY A 30 -0.02 12.04 -20.52
C GLY A 30 0.65 10.90 -19.75
N GLU A 31 1.92 10.59 -20.04
CA GLU A 31 2.65 9.51 -19.37
C GLU A 31 2.96 9.87 -17.91
N GLY A 32 2.61 8.97 -16.99
CA GLY A 32 2.87 9.10 -15.56
C GLY A 32 4.36 8.98 -15.20
N LEU A 33 4.68 8.90 -13.89
CA LEU A 33 6.06 8.85 -13.37
C LEU A 33 6.94 7.71 -13.95
N VAL A 34 6.29 6.66 -14.46
CA VAL A 34 6.95 5.46 -15.02
C VAL A 34 7.20 5.59 -16.54
N GLY A 35 6.69 6.64 -17.18
CA GLY A 35 6.75 6.81 -18.64
C GLY A 35 5.68 6.00 -19.36
N GLU A 36 5.89 5.75 -20.65
CA GLU A 36 5.02 4.96 -21.50
C GLU A 36 4.83 3.55 -20.91
N THR A 37 3.57 3.18 -20.73
CA THR A 37 3.24 1.90 -20.13
C THR A 37 3.33 0.81 -21.19
N ASP A 38 4.34 -0.05 -21.05
CA ASP A 38 4.52 -1.22 -21.90
C ASP A 38 3.69 -2.42 -21.39
N ASP A 39 3.28 -3.30 -22.30
CA ASP A 39 2.50 -4.52 -22.02
C ASP A 39 3.21 -5.42 -20.99
N LYS A 40 4.54 -5.43 -21.05
CA LYS A 40 5.39 -6.13 -20.08
C LYS A 40 5.19 -5.62 -18.65
N ILE A 41 5.16 -4.29 -18.47
CA ILE A 41 5.05 -3.67 -17.13
C ILE A 41 3.69 -4.02 -16.54
N ILE A 42 2.61 -3.88 -17.32
CA ILE A 42 1.25 -4.20 -16.88
C ILE A 42 1.12 -5.68 -16.55
N THR A 43 1.70 -6.56 -17.38
CA THR A 43 1.61 -8.01 -17.19
C THR A 43 2.31 -8.43 -15.90
N PHE A 44 3.55 -7.99 -15.66
CA PHE A 44 4.26 -8.32 -14.42
C PHE A 44 3.60 -7.71 -13.19
N PHE A 45 3.07 -6.50 -13.30
CA PHE A 45 2.32 -5.87 -12.20
C PHE A 45 1.07 -6.68 -11.84
N SER A 46 0.26 -7.00 -12.85
CA SER A 46 -0.96 -7.81 -12.69
C SER A 46 -0.66 -9.19 -12.08
N LEU A 47 0.40 -9.86 -12.56
CA LEU A 47 0.86 -11.13 -12.01
C LEU A 47 1.30 -10.97 -10.55
N GLY A 48 2.03 -9.90 -10.23
CA GLY A 48 2.43 -9.57 -8.86
C GLY A 48 1.24 -9.42 -7.92
N VAL A 49 0.17 -8.73 -8.35
CA VAL A 49 -1.06 -8.57 -7.57
C VAL A 49 -1.74 -9.92 -7.31
N VAL A 50 -1.84 -10.79 -8.32
CA VAL A 50 -2.42 -12.13 -8.17
C VAL A 50 -1.64 -12.96 -7.15
N VAL A 51 -0.31 -13.01 -7.29
CA VAL A 51 0.56 -13.76 -6.36
C VAL A 51 0.49 -13.19 -4.95
N PHE A 52 0.45 -11.86 -4.80
CA PHE A 52 0.33 -11.21 -3.50
C PHE A 52 -0.95 -11.64 -2.76
N PHE A 53 -2.11 -11.57 -3.41
CA PHE A 53 -3.36 -11.99 -2.77
C PHE A 53 -3.39 -13.48 -2.45
N PHE A 54 -2.87 -14.33 -3.33
CA PHE A 54 -2.71 -15.75 -3.06
C PHE A 54 -1.90 -16.00 -1.78
N LEU A 55 -0.74 -15.36 -1.66
CA LEU A 55 0.12 -15.49 -0.49
C LEU A 55 -0.53 -14.96 0.79
N VAL A 56 -1.21 -13.80 0.73
CA VAL A 56 -1.91 -13.22 1.88
C VAL A 56 -2.98 -14.17 2.40
N VAL A 57 -3.79 -14.74 1.51
CA VAL A 57 -4.85 -15.70 1.89
C VAL A 57 -4.22 -16.97 2.46
N CYS A 58 -3.26 -17.58 1.76
CA CYS A 58 -2.61 -18.81 2.23
C CYS A 58 -1.93 -18.63 3.59
N LEU A 59 -1.18 -17.55 3.77
CA LEU A 59 -0.47 -17.26 5.01
C LEU A 59 -1.45 -16.92 6.14
N GLY A 60 -2.47 -16.12 5.85
CA GLY A 60 -3.55 -15.81 6.78
C GLY A 60 -4.25 -17.07 7.29
N SER A 61 -4.66 -17.97 6.38
CA SER A 61 -5.28 -19.25 6.74
C SER A 61 -4.34 -20.15 7.54
N PHE A 62 -3.05 -20.20 7.18
CA PHE A 62 -2.07 -20.98 7.94
C PHE A 62 -1.91 -20.46 9.38
N ILE A 63 -1.76 -19.14 9.54
CA ILE A 63 -1.65 -18.50 10.86
C ILE A 63 -2.92 -18.74 11.68
N GLN A 64 -4.10 -18.55 11.09
CA GLN A 64 -5.39 -18.82 11.73
C GLN A 64 -5.48 -20.28 12.21
N SER A 65 -5.11 -21.24 11.36
CA SER A 65 -5.10 -22.67 11.72
C SER A 65 -4.20 -22.96 12.93
N GLN A 66 -3.01 -22.34 12.99
CA GLN A 66 -2.10 -22.51 14.13
C GLN A 66 -2.64 -21.91 15.42
N LEU A 67 -3.27 -20.75 15.36
CA LEU A 67 -3.88 -20.10 16.52
C LEU A 67 -5.09 -20.89 17.04
N GLU A 68 -5.92 -21.41 16.15
CA GLU A 68 -7.04 -22.28 16.52
C GLU A 68 -6.59 -23.54 17.22
N LYS A 69 -5.54 -24.21 16.72
CA LYS A 69 -4.95 -25.38 17.38
C LYS A 69 -4.50 -25.06 18.81
N ARG A 70 -3.86 -23.89 19.01
CA ARG A 70 -3.45 -23.45 20.36
C ARG A 70 -4.66 -23.18 21.25
N LYS A 71 -5.69 -22.52 20.72
CA LYS A 71 -6.94 -22.23 21.45
C LYS A 71 -7.67 -23.50 21.85
N GLN A 72 -7.77 -24.48 20.95
CA GLN A 72 -8.40 -25.77 21.21
C GLN A 72 -7.67 -26.55 22.30
N ARG A 73 -6.32 -26.58 22.28
CA ARG A 73 -5.53 -27.22 23.35
C ARG A 73 -5.81 -26.63 24.73
N ARG A 74 -5.92 -25.30 24.83
CA ARG A 74 -6.26 -24.62 26.09
C ARG A 74 -7.68 -24.94 26.56
N LYS A 75 -8.65 -24.90 25.63
CA LYS A 75 -10.04 -25.25 25.93
C LYS A 75 -10.18 -26.71 26.37
N ALA A 76 -9.47 -27.64 25.74
CA ALA A 76 -9.50 -29.04 26.13
C ALA A 76 -8.98 -29.24 27.56
N ALA A 77 -7.88 -28.58 27.92
CA ALA A 77 -7.35 -28.62 29.29
C ALA A 77 -8.34 -28.01 30.31
N GLU A 78 -8.98 -26.90 29.97
CA GLU A 78 -9.99 -26.26 30.84
C GLU A 78 -11.25 -27.14 30.99
N LEU A 79 -11.69 -27.80 29.91
CA LEU A 79 -12.82 -28.72 29.95
C LEU A 79 -12.55 -29.91 30.85
N LEU A 80 -11.35 -30.53 30.75
CA LEU A 80 -10.94 -31.62 31.64
C LEU A 80 -11.00 -31.20 33.12
N GLN A 81 -10.51 -29.99 33.44
CA GLN A 81 -10.59 -29.45 34.81
C GLN A 81 -12.02 -29.25 35.29
N ARG A 82 -12.95 -28.86 34.42
CA ARG A 82 -14.37 -28.64 34.77
C ARG A 82 -15.18 -29.93 34.88
N THR A 83 -14.90 -30.92 34.04
CA THR A 83 -15.68 -32.17 34.01
C THR A 83 -15.24 -33.18 35.06
N GLY A 84 -14.17 -32.91 35.81
CA GLY A 84 -13.80 -33.69 36.99
C GLY A 84 -13.57 -35.19 36.71
N TRP A 85 -12.99 -35.50 35.55
CA TRP A 85 -12.47 -36.82 35.17
C TRP A 85 -10.95 -36.74 35.01
#